data_AF-A0A9D9LI90-F1
#
_entry.id   AF-A0A9D9LI90-F1
#
_cell.length_a   1.000
_cell.length_b   1.000
_cell.length_c   1.000
_cell.angle_alpha   90.00
_cell.angle_beta   90.00
_cell.angle_gamma   90.00
#
_symmetry.space_group_name_H-M   'P 1'
#
loop_
_entity.id
_entity.type
_entity.pdbx_description
1 polymer ?
#
loop_
_entity_poly.entity_id
_entity_poly.type
_entity_poly.pdbx_seq_one_letter_code
_entity_poly.pdbx_strand_id
1 'polypeptide(L)'
;QVWMEEGPPVVAKFYRPARWSSAAILEEHAFTRELAEREIPVVTATTVGGNVLHEFRGFRFAVFPRRGGRAPELESPDTLEWMGRFIGRIHAVGVLRPFCDRPALDPVSFGEEPREYLLASGFLPTDLIEPWGRVASLALEGIRRCYDRAGGVQNLRLHGDCHPGNVLWTPDGPHFVDFDDSRMGPAVQDLWMLLSGDRAAMNGQLTDVLAGYEDFFEFDGPADAAHDSPFGLDRPALGRPRFPRRLPVVQHADLLAESDSRPARAGGAHGRATPLAGLTGTVSTSGLC
;
A
#
# COMPACT_ATOMS: atom_id res chain seq x y z
N GLN A 1 -17.97 -12.72 7.60
CA GLN A 1 -18.53 -12.29 8.90
C GLN A 1 -19.23 -13.47 9.55
N VAL A 2 -19.21 -13.54 10.88
CA VAL A 2 -19.86 -14.57 11.70
C VAL A 2 -20.81 -13.87 12.66
N TRP A 3 -22.07 -14.29 12.68
CA TRP A 3 -23.06 -13.78 13.62
C TRP A 3 -22.94 -14.55 14.93
N MET A 4 -23.05 -13.83 16.04
CA MET A 4 -22.98 -14.40 17.38
C MET A 4 -24.39 -14.57 17.95
N GLU A 5 -24.62 -15.64 18.72
CA GLU A 5 -25.89 -15.83 19.45
C GLU A 5 -26.12 -14.69 20.44
N GLU A 6 -25.04 -14.23 21.09
CA GLU A 6 -25.02 -13.05 21.95
C GLU A 6 -23.89 -12.11 21.52
N GLY A 7 -24.19 -10.81 21.40
CA GLY A 7 -23.21 -9.77 21.08
C GLY A 7 -23.12 -9.37 19.59
N PRO A 8 -22.25 -8.40 19.27
CA PRO A 8 -22.08 -7.93 17.90
C PRO A 8 -21.41 -9.01 17.02
N PRO A 9 -21.67 -8.99 15.69
CA PRO A 9 -21.00 -9.91 14.76
C PRO A 9 -19.49 -9.69 14.73
N VAL A 10 -18.76 -10.75 14.40
CA VAL A 10 -17.29 -10.76 14.29
C VAL A 10 -16.85 -11.11 12.87
N VAL A 11 -15.56 -10.93 12.59
CA VAL A 11 -14.94 -11.33 11.33
C VAL A 11 -13.92 -12.43 11.62
N ALA A 12 -14.16 -13.63 11.09
CA ALA A 12 -13.14 -14.68 11.03
C ALA A 12 -12.31 -14.51 9.76
N LYS A 13 -11.02 -14.21 9.91
CA LYS A 13 -10.06 -14.11 8.80
C LYS A 13 -9.29 -15.42 8.71
N PHE A 14 -9.42 -16.12 7.58
CA PHE A 14 -8.66 -17.32 7.28
C PHE A 14 -7.41 -16.94 6.48
N TYR A 15 -6.24 -17.27 7.01
CA TYR A 15 -4.96 -17.02 6.35
C TYR A 15 -4.75 -18.05 5.24
N ARG A 16 -4.29 -17.57 4.08
CA ARG A 16 -3.96 -18.44 2.94
C ARG A 16 -2.85 -19.43 3.36
N PRO A 17 -3.07 -20.75 3.21
CA PRO A 17 -2.03 -21.74 3.49
C PRO A 17 -0.75 -21.43 2.69
N ALA A 18 0.39 -21.74 3.29
CA ALA A 18 1.73 -21.50 2.71
C ALA A 18 2.11 -20.04 2.40
N ARG A 19 1.25 -19.04 2.67
CA ARG A 19 1.66 -17.62 2.58
C ARG A 19 2.51 -17.19 3.76
N TRP A 20 2.02 -17.44 4.98
CA TRP A 20 2.65 -17.02 6.22
C TRP A 20 2.82 -18.18 7.20
N SER A 21 3.96 -18.21 7.89
CA SER A 21 4.19 -19.10 9.04
C SER A 21 3.33 -18.65 10.23
N SER A 22 3.11 -19.54 11.21
CA SER A 22 2.43 -19.14 12.44
C SER A 22 3.17 -18.00 13.16
N ALA A 23 4.50 -18.00 13.13
CA ALA A 23 5.33 -16.97 13.75
C ALA A 23 5.13 -15.60 13.08
N ALA A 24 5.14 -15.54 11.74
CA ALA A 24 4.86 -14.31 11.00
C ALA A 24 3.45 -13.76 11.27
N ILE A 25 2.43 -14.62 11.37
CA ILE A 25 1.07 -14.18 11.70
C ILE A 25 1.01 -13.63 13.13
N LEU A 26 1.59 -14.33 14.10
CA LEU A 26 1.64 -13.88 15.49
C LEU A 26 2.42 -12.58 15.66
N GLU A 27 3.43 -12.36 14.82
CA GLU A 27 4.22 -11.15 14.79
C GLU A 27 3.41 -9.91 14.32
N GLU A 28 2.54 -10.06 13.31
CA GLU A 28 1.53 -9.04 12.94
C GLU A 28 0.58 -8.76 14.11
N HIS A 29 0.07 -9.81 14.76
CA HIS A 29 -0.82 -9.64 15.90
C HIS A 29 -0.15 -8.92 17.07
N ALA A 30 1.14 -9.20 17.30
CA ALA A 30 1.92 -8.50 18.31
C ALA A 30 2.12 -7.02 17.94
N PHE A 31 2.31 -6.70 16.66
CA PHE A 31 2.44 -5.32 16.20
C PHE A 31 1.13 -4.54 16.31
N THR A 32 0.02 -5.09 15.80
CA THR A 32 -1.29 -4.44 15.92
C THR A 32 -1.72 -4.26 17.38
N ARG A 33 -1.39 -5.19 18.28
CA ARG A 33 -1.58 -5.00 19.72
C ARG A 33 -0.74 -3.85 20.27
N GLU A 34 0.54 -3.77 19.92
CA GLU A 34 1.45 -2.69 20.33
C GLU A 34 0.96 -1.30 19.88
N LEU A 35 0.37 -1.23 18.67
CA LEU A 35 -0.27 -0.03 18.13
C LEU A 35 -1.52 0.35 18.93
N ALA A 36 -2.41 -0.62 19.18
CA ALA A 36 -3.63 -0.39 19.96
C ALA A 36 -3.35 0.04 21.41
N GLU A 37 -2.32 -0.51 22.05
CA GLU A 37 -1.86 -0.10 23.40
C GLU A 37 -1.39 1.36 23.45
N ARG A 38 -1.06 1.97 22.31
CA ARG A 38 -0.68 3.38 22.17
C ARG A 38 -1.81 4.22 21.57
N GLU A 39 -3.04 3.74 21.68
CA GLU A 39 -4.26 4.42 21.22
C GLU A 39 -4.21 4.76 19.72
N ILE A 40 -3.49 3.96 18.93
CA ILE A 40 -3.52 4.03 17.47
C ILE A 40 -4.69 3.17 17.01
N PRO A 41 -5.58 3.69 16.15
CA PRO A 41 -6.85 3.03 15.92
C PRO A 41 -6.72 1.91 14.88
N VAL A 42 -6.17 0.78 15.32
CA VAL A 42 -6.08 -0.46 14.54
C VAL A 42 -7.06 -1.49 15.07
N VAL A 43 -7.48 -2.44 14.23
CA VAL A 43 -8.32 -3.56 14.66
C VAL A 43 -7.46 -4.76 15.03
N THR A 44 -7.47 -5.15 16.30
CA THR A 44 -6.67 -6.27 16.83
C THR A 44 -7.45 -7.58 16.83
N ALA A 45 -6.71 -8.69 16.71
CA ALA A 45 -7.28 -10.03 16.88
C ALA A 45 -7.78 -10.22 18.32
N THR A 46 -8.98 -10.76 18.46
CA THR A 46 -9.62 -11.10 19.73
C THR A 46 -9.00 -12.36 20.30
N THR A 47 -8.73 -12.35 21.60
CA THR A 47 -8.31 -13.57 22.31
C THR A 47 -9.52 -14.47 22.56
N VAL A 48 -9.49 -15.68 22.02
CA VAL A 48 -10.50 -16.72 22.22
C VAL A 48 -9.82 -17.93 22.86
N GLY A 49 -10.29 -18.36 24.04
CA GLY A 49 -9.67 -19.50 24.74
C GLY A 49 -8.16 -19.31 25.03
N GLY A 50 -7.74 -18.07 25.32
CA GLY A 50 -6.35 -17.71 25.64
C GLY A 50 -5.42 -17.54 24.44
N ASN A 51 -5.89 -17.72 23.20
CA ASN A 51 -5.09 -17.56 21.98
C ASN A 51 -5.74 -16.58 21.00
N VAL A 52 -4.93 -15.95 20.14
CA VAL A 52 -5.41 -15.08 19.04
C VAL A 52 -5.36 -15.76 17.67
N LEU A 53 -4.55 -16.81 17.53
CA LEU A 53 -4.39 -17.58 16.30
C LEU A 53 -4.84 -19.01 16.55
N HIS A 54 -5.69 -19.51 15.66
CA HIS A 54 -6.29 -20.83 15.74
C HIS A 54 -6.05 -21.60 14.45
N GLU A 55 -6.23 -22.92 14.50
CA GLU A 55 -6.15 -23.78 13.32
C GLU A 55 -7.41 -24.63 13.19
N PHE A 56 -7.93 -24.72 11.97
CA PHE A 56 -9.02 -25.61 11.62
C PHE A 56 -8.79 -26.22 10.25
N ARG A 57 -8.67 -27.56 10.19
CA ARG A 57 -8.48 -28.34 8.96
C ARG A 57 -7.32 -27.84 8.07
N GLY A 58 -6.18 -27.51 8.68
CA GLY A 58 -4.99 -27.01 7.98
C GLY A 58 -5.05 -25.54 7.59
N PHE A 59 -6.13 -24.83 7.93
CA PHE A 59 -6.24 -23.38 7.77
C PHE A 59 -6.02 -22.69 9.10
N ARG A 60 -5.15 -21.69 9.11
CA ARG A 60 -4.99 -20.79 10.26
C ARG A 60 -6.03 -19.69 10.18
N PHE A 61 -6.59 -19.29 11.31
CA PHE A 61 -7.54 -18.19 11.36
C PHE A 61 -7.45 -17.40 12.65
N ALA A 62 -7.87 -16.14 12.58
CA ALA A 62 -8.03 -15.26 13.72
C ALA A 62 -9.42 -14.60 13.68
N VAL A 63 -9.91 -14.18 14.84
CA VAL A 63 -11.22 -13.54 14.99
C VAL A 63 -11.04 -12.08 15.34
N PHE A 64 -11.71 -11.18 14.63
CA PHE A 64 -11.61 -9.74 14.80
C PHE A 64 -12.98 -9.15 15.12
N PRO A 65 -13.05 -8.11 15.97
CA PRO A 65 -14.29 -7.37 16.15
C PRO A 65 -14.68 -6.73 14.81
N ARG A 66 -15.94 -6.84 14.41
CA ARG A 66 -16.40 -6.18 13.20
C ARG A 66 -16.43 -4.67 13.43
N ARG A 67 -15.71 -3.93 12.59
CA ARG A 67 -15.82 -2.48 12.49
C ARG A 67 -16.56 -2.11 11.21
N GLY A 68 -17.47 -1.14 11.33
CA GLY A 68 -18.07 -0.47 10.18
C GLY A 68 -17.28 0.80 9.88
N GLY A 69 -17.54 1.39 8.72
CA GLY A 69 -16.94 2.64 8.29
C GLY A 69 -17.01 2.78 6.78
N ARG A 70 -16.72 3.97 6.28
CA ARG A 70 -16.53 4.24 4.85
C ARG A 70 -15.06 4.47 4.59
N ALA A 71 -14.60 4.26 3.36
CA ALA A 71 -13.26 4.70 2.99
C ALA A 71 -13.13 6.23 3.22
N PRO A 72 -11.95 6.73 3.62
CA PRO A 72 -11.71 8.16 3.77
C PRO A 72 -11.85 8.90 2.44
N GLU A 73 -12.28 10.16 2.50
CA GLU A 73 -12.36 11.05 1.34
C GLU A 73 -10.99 11.69 1.06
N LEU A 74 -10.20 11.07 0.18
CA LEU A 74 -8.84 11.52 -0.14
C LEU A 74 -8.74 12.85 -0.91
N GLU A 75 -9.87 13.43 -1.33
CA GLU A 75 -9.90 14.77 -1.95
C GLU A 75 -9.85 15.89 -0.89
N SER A 76 -10.05 15.56 0.39
CA SER A 76 -10.03 16.50 1.50
C SER A 76 -8.62 16.63 2.11
N PRO A 77 -8.00 17.83 2.06
CA PRO A 77 -6.71 18.08 2.71
C PRO A 77 -6.70 17.74 4.20
N ASP A 78 -7.78 18.10 4.92
CA ASP A 78 -7.92 17.80 6.36
C ASP A 78 -7.92 16.29 6.62
N THR A 79 -8.56 15.52 5.74
CA THR A 79 -8.58 14.04 5.84
C THR A 79 -7.19 13.47 5.59
N LEU A 80 -6.46 13.98 4.59
CA LEU A 80 -5.08 13.58 4.29
C LEU A 80 -4.13 13.91 5.43
N GLU A 81 -4.27 15.07 6.05
CA GLU A 81 -3.46 15.48 7.21
C GLU A 81 -3.72 14.54 8.40
N TRP A 82 -4.98 14.18 8.68
CA TRP A 82 -5.30 13.18 9.70
C TRP A 82 -4.75 11.79 9.37
N MET A 83 -4.86 11.36 8.12
CA MET A 83 -4.26 10.11 7.65
C MET A 83 -2.76 10.11 7.89
N GLY A 84 -2.08 11.20 7.53
CA GLY A 84 -0.67 11.43 7.80
C GLY A 84 -0.32 11.24 9.28
N ARG A 85 -1.06 11.89 10.19
CA ARG A 85 -0.85 11.74 11.64
C ARG A 85 -0.91 10.30 12.11
N PHE A 86 -1.92 9.54 11.66
CA PHE A 86 -2.05 8.14 12.07
C PHE A 86 -0.94 7.26 11.50
N ILE A 87 -0.55 7.44 10.24
CA ILE A 87 0.57 6.70 9.64
C ILE A 87 1.88 7.08 10.32
N GLY A 88 2.11 8.36 10.62
CA GLY A 88 3.27 8.82 11.39
C GLY A 88 3.34 8.14 12.77
N ARG A 89 2.21 8.03 13.46
CA ARG A 89 2.13 7.27 14.73
C ARG A 89 2.41 5.78 14.53
N ILE A 90 1.90 5.15 13.47
CA ILE A 90 2.19 3.74 13.15
C ILE A 90 3.70 3.57 12.94
N HIS A 91 4.35 4.43 12.17
CA HIS A 91 5.78 4.35 11.88
C HIS A 91 6.66 4.65 13.08
N ALA A 92 6.25 5.60 13.95
CA ALA A 92 6.91 5.87 15.21
C ALA A 92 6.96 4.66 16.14
N VAL A 93 5.94 3.80 16.10
CA VAL A 93 5.98 2.48 16.76
C VAL A 93 6.75 1.47 15.91
N GLY A 94 6.55 1.49 14.60
CA GLY A 94 7.12 0.56 13.65
C GLY A 94 8.66 0.52 13.66
N VAL A 95 9.31 1.65 13.95
CA VAL A 95 10.77 1.75 14.04
C VAL A 95 11.36 1.17 15.33
N LEU A 96 10.57 0.98 16.38
CA LEU A 96 11.08 0.62 17.72
C LEU A 96 11.75 -0.76 17.77
N ARG A 97 11.31 -1.67 16.90
CA ARG A 97 11.86 -3.02 16.76
C ARG A 97 11.57 -3.54 15.36
N PRO A 98 12.46 -4.35 14.77
CA PRO A 98 12.18 -4.99 13.48
C PRO A 98 11.22 -6.17 13.65
N PHE A 99 10.60 -6.58 12.54
CA PHE A 99 10.09 -7.93 12.41
C PHE A 99 11.24 -8.94 12.24
N CYS A 100 11.05 -10.14 12.75
CA CYS A 100 11.97 -11.27 12.64
C CYS A 100 11.49 -12.31 11.61
N ASP A 101 10.19 -12.58 11.55
CA ASP A 101 9.61 -13.60 10.68
C ASP A 101 8.96 -13.00 9.42
N ARG A 102 8.54 -11.74 9.48
CA ARG A 102 8.04 -11.02 8.30
C ARG A 102 9.19 -10.42 7.49
N PRO A 103 9.25 -10.69 6.17
CA PRO A 103 10.32 -10.25 5.30
C PRO A 103 10.26 -8.74 5.07
N ALA A 104 11.34 -8.21 4.51
CA ALA A 104 11.36 -6.86 3.98
C ALA A 104 10.69 -6.77 2.61
N LEU A 105 10.30 -5.55 2.24
CA LEU A 105 10.06 -5.17 0.85
C LEU A 105 11.42 -5.00 0.19
N ASP A 106 11.66 -5.75 -0.87
CA ASP A 106 12.89 -5.66 -1.64
C ASP A 106 12.63 -5.95 -3.13
N PRO A 107 13.43 -5.37 -4.06
CA PRO A 107 13.24 -5.55 -5.49
C PRO A 107 13.39 -7.00 -5.97
N VAL A 108 14.09 -7.85 -5.23
CA VAL A 108 14.32 -9.24 -5.62
C VAL A 108 13.04 -10.03 -5.40
N SER A 109 12.52 -10.06 -4.18
CA SER A 109 11.33 -10.84 -3.82
C SER A 109 10.02 -10.27 -4.40
N PHE A 110 9.93 -8.96 -4.65
CA PHE A 110 8.75 -8.31 -5.25
C PHE A 110 8.84 -8.09 -6.76
N GLY A 111 10.01 -8.26 -7.36
CA GLY A 111 10.25 -7.90 -8.75
C GLY A 111 10.87 -9.03 -9.56
N GLU A 112 12.09 -9.42 -9.19
CA GLU A 112 12.89 -10.38 -9.95
C GLU A 112 12.31 -11.81 -9.86
N GLU A 113 12.06 -12.32 -8.66
CA GLU A 113 11.53 -13.68 -8.46
C GLU A 113 10.13 -13.87 -9.09
N PRO A 114 9.15 -12.96 -8.90
CA PRO A 114 7.86 -13.10 -9.57
C PRO A 114 7.97 -13.03 -11.09
N ARG A 115 8.90 -12.22 -11.62
CA ARG A 115 9.14 -12.15 -13.06
C ARG A 115 9.68 -13.46 -13.60
N GLU A 116 10.70 -14.02 -12.95
CA GLU A 116 11.29 -15.29 -13.34
C GLU A 116 10.27 -16.43 -13.25
N TYR A 117 9.47 -16.45 -12.19
CA TYR A 117 8.38 -17.39 -12.05
C TYR A 117 7.39 -17.30 -13.22
N LEU A 118 6.93 -16.09 -13.57
CA LEU A 118 5.98 -15.91 -14.67
C LEU A 118 6.55 -16.38 -16.02
N LEU A 119 7.82 -16.08 -16.30
CA LEU A 119 8.50 -16.54 -17.52
C LEU A 119 8.65 -18.08 -17.57
N ALA A 120 8.90 -18.71 -16.42
CA ALA A 120 9.08 -20.16 -16.33
C ALA A 120 7.77 -20.96 -16.25
N SER A 121 6.69 -20.34 -15.77
CA SER A 121 5.42 -21.02 -15.43
C SER A 121 4.53 -21.38 -16.62
N GLY A 122 4.76 -20.79 -17.80
CA GLY A 122 3.89 -20.95 -18.97
C GLY A 122 2.53 -20.24 -18.88
N PHE A 123 2.34 -19.31 -17.92
CA PHE A 123 1.10 -18.52 -17.82
C PHE A 123 0.96 -17.45 -18.90
N LEU A 124 2.07 -17.00 -19.50
CA LEU A 124 2.07 -15.96 -20.52
C LEU A 124 1.78 -16.57 -21.91
N PRO A 125 0.88 -15.94 -22.71
CA PRO A 125 0.77 -16.26 -24.12
C PRO A 125 2.14 -16.20 -24.80
N THR A 126 2.41 -17.14 -25.70
CA THR A 126 3.76 -17.34 -26.27
C THR A 126 4.27 -16.10 -27.00
N ASP A 127 3.37 -15.39 -27.67
CA ASP A 127 3.62 -14.12 -28.35
C ASP A 127 3.91 -12.95 -27.40
N LEU A 128 3.50 -13.05 -26.13
CA LEU A 128 3.73 -12.04 -25.10
C LEU A 128 4.98 -12.27 -24.26
N ILE A 129 5.55 -13.47 -24.22
CA ILE A 129 6.73 -13.80 -23.38
C ILE A 129 7.86 -12.80 -23.60
N GLU A 130 8.23 -12.57 -24.86
CA GLU A 130 9.35 -11.72 -25.25
C GLU A 130 9.09 -10.22 -25.02
N PRO A 131 7.98 -9.61 -25.51
CA PRO A 131 7.70 -8.20 -25.24
C PRO A 131 7.44 -7.93 -23.76
N TRP A 132 6.70 -8.79 -23.04
CA TRP A 132 6.47 -8.62 -21.61
C TRP A 132 7.78 -8.75 -20.83
N GLY A 133 8.60 -9.75 -21.14
CA GLY A 133 9.89 -9.97 -20.48
C GLY A 133 10.83 -8.77 -20.63
N ARG A 134 10.88 -8.14 -21.82
CA ARG A 134 11.66 -6.91 -22.03
C ARG A 134 11.14 -5.74 -21.20
N VAL A 135 9.84 -5.46 -21.24
CA VAL A 135 9.24 -4.35 -20.47
C VAL A 135 9.44 -4.55 -18.97
N ALA A 136 9.22 -5.76 -18.46
CA ALA A 136 9.46 -6.07 -17.05
C ALA A 136 10.93 -5.88 -16.65
N SER A 137 11.88 -6.24 -17.53
CA SER A 137 13.31 -6.02 -17.27
C SER A 137 13.67 -4.54 -17.21
N LEU A 138 13.15 -3.72 -18.14
CA LEU A 138 13.36 -2.27 -18.14
C LEU A 138 12.78 -1.61 -16.87
N ALA A 139 11.61 -2.06 -16.43
CA ALA A 139 11.00 -1.58 -15.19
C ALA A 139 11.86 -1.94 -13.96
N LEU A 140 12.34 -3.19 -13.86
CA LEU A 140 13.22 -3.62 -12.76
C LEU A 140 14.55 -2.88 -12.75
N GLU A 141 15.15 -2.60 -13.91
CA GLU A 141 16.33 -1.73 -13.99
C GLU A 141 16.04 -0.32 -13.50
N GLY A 142 14.86 0.23 -13.81
CA GLY A 142 14.39 1.52 -13.28
C GLY A 142 14.26 1.50 -11.76
N ILE A 143 13.68 0.43 -11.21
CA ILE A 143 13.54 0.23 -9.75
C ILE A 143 14.91 0.17 -9.09
N ARG A 144 15.86 -0.62 -9.62
CA ARG A 144 17.23 -0.71 -9.07
C ARG A 144 17.89 0.66 -9.03
N ARG A 145 17.81 1.46 -10.11
CA ARG A 145 18.34 2.83 -10.13
C ARG A 145 17.70 3.73 -9.07
N CYS A 146 16.41 3.54 -8.77
CA CYS A 146 15.73 4.30 -7.72
C CYS A 146 16.24 3.92 -6.33
N TYR A 147 16.45 2.62 -6.07
CA TYR A 147 17.07 2.14 -4.82
C TYR A 147 18.52 2.65 -4.68
N ASP A 148 19.32 2.56 -5.74
CA ASP A 148 20.71 3.05 -5.75
C ASP A 148 20.78 4.55 -5.43
N ARG A 149 19.87 5.34 -6.02
CA ARG A 149 19.78 6.78 -5.78
C ARG A 149 19.26 7.12 -4.38
N ALA A 150 18.32 6.34 -3.85
CA ALA A 150 17.80 6.54 -2.50
C ALA A 150 18.85 6.21 -1.43
N GLY A 151 19.80 5.32 -1.75
CA GLY A 151 20.86 4.93 -0.84
C GLY A 151 20.34 4.14 0.36
N GLY A 152 20.92 4.36 1.54
CA GLY A 152 20.49 3.70 2.76
C GLY A 152 19.16 4.26 3.25
N VAL A 153 18.07 3.53 3.02
CA VAL A 153 16.74 3.91 3.52
C VAL A 153 16.45 3.16 4.83
N GLN A 154 15.89 3.87 5.81
CA GLN A 154 15.48 3.25 7.07
C GLN A 154 14.31 2.28 6.82
N ASN A 155 14.50 1.03 7.23
CA ASN A 155 13.42 0.03 7.24
C ASN A 155 12.72 0.04 8.60
N LEU A 156 11.39 0.10 8.55
CA LEU A 156 10.52 0.04 9.72
C LEU A 156 9.37 -0.95 9.48
N ARG A 157 8.66 -1.35 10.53
CA ARG A 157 7.44 -2.16 10.40
C ARG A 157 6.32 -1.31 9.84
N LEU A 158 5.82 -1.70 8.67
CA LEU A 158 4.77 -1.00 7.92
C LEU A 158 3.40 -1.65 8.14
N HIS A 159 2.33 -0.92 7.83
CA HIS A 159 1.05 -1.53 7.47
C HIS A 159 1.23 -2.41 6.22
N GLY A 160 1.96 -1.92 5.21
CA GLY A 160 2.37 -2.64 4.00
C GLY A 160 1.39 -2.53 2.83
N ASP A 161 0.10 -2.37 3.15
CA ASP A 161 -1.01 -2.17 2.20
C ASP A 161 -1.96 -1.01 2.60
N CYS A 162 -1.40 0.15 2.99
CA CYS A 162 -2.13 1.30 3.53
C CYS A 162 -2.87 2.14 2.46
N HIS A 163 -3.81 1.53 1.75
CA HIS A 163 -4.71 2.22 0.82
C HIS A 163 -6.08 2.50 1.47
N PRO A 164 -6.93 3.39 0.90
CA PRO A 164 -8.21 3.80 1.52
C PRO A 164 -9.19 2.66 1.80
N GLY A 165 -9.09 1.55 1.05
CA GLY A 165 -9.94 0.38 1.26
C GLY A 165 -9.65 -0.33 2.59
N ASN A 166 -8.44 -0.18 3.13
CA ASN A 166 -8.00 -0.74 4.40
C ASN A 166 -8.12 0.26 5.57
N VAL A 167 -8.86 1.37 5.35
CA VAL A 167 -9.18 2.33 6.41
C VAL A 167 -10.70 2.51 6.49
N LEU A 168 -11.26 2.18 7.65
CA LEU A 168 -12.67 2.32 7.94
C LEU A 168 -12.90 3.61 8.73
N TRP A 169 -13.40 4.64 8.07
CA TRP A 169 -13.66 5.95 8.66
C TRP A 169 -15.07 6.03 9.27
N THR A 170 -15.15 6.47 10.52
CA THR A 170 -16.40 6.69 11.26
C THR A 170 -16.41 8.09 11.90
N PRO A 171 -17.57 8.60 12.38
CA PRO A 171 -17.61 9.84 13.15
C PRO A 171 -16.72 9.83 14.41
N ASP A 172 -16.46 8.64 14.98
CA ASP A 172 -15.62 8.46 16.17
C ASP A 172 -14.12 8.31 15.83
N GLY A 173 -13.77 8.31 14.54
CA GLY A 173 -12.40 8.20 14.04
C GLY A 173 -12.18 7.07 13.02
N PRO A 174 -10.97 6.98 12.44
CA PRO A 174 -10.60 5.88 11.54
C PRO A 174 -10.37 4.58 12.29
N HIS A 175 -10.40 3.47 11.56
CA HIS A 175 -9.84 2.20 11.96
C HIS A 175 -9.01 1.62 10.81
N PHE A 176 -7.71 1.42 11.03
CA PHE A 176 -6.84 0.70 10.09
C PHE A 176 -7.08 -0.80 10.26
N VAL A 177 -7.25 -1.48 9.13
CA VAL A 177 -7.58 -2.91 9.06
C VAL A 177 -6.64 -3.61 8.09
N ASP A 178 -6.60 -4.94 8.18
CA ASP A 178 -5.88 -5.81 7.25
C ASP A 178 -4.36 -5.62 7.16
N PHE A 179 -3.69 -5.82 8.30
CA PHE A 179 -2.23 -5.88 8.42
C PHE A 179 -1.62 -7.19 7.85
N ASP A 180 -2.32 -7.95 6.98
CA ASP A 180 -1.79 -9.22 6.41
C ASP A 180 -0.47 -9.02 5.68
N ASP A 181 -0.34 -7.86 5.05
CA ASP A 181 0.78 -7.46 4.20
C ASP A 181 1.81 -6.60 4.93
N SER A 182 1.69 -6.48 6.25
CA SER A 182 2.72 -5.83 7.08
C SER A 182 4.06 -6.51 6.90
N ARG A 183 5.08 -5.70 6.66
CA ARG A 183 6.45 -6.10 6.33
C ARG A 183 7.42 -5.04 6.84
N MET A 184 8.71 -5.35 6.79
CA MET A 184 9.74 -4.33 6.93
C MET A 184 9.85 -3.54 5.62
N GLY A 185 10.03 -2.22 5.68
CA GLY A 185 10.27 -1.45 4.46
C GLY A 185 10.34 0.05 4.70
N PRO A 186 10.47 0.83 3.62
CA PRO A 186 10.57 2.28 3.71
C PRO A 186 9.20 2.90 3.97
N ALA A 187 9.18 3.97 4.77
CA ALA A 187 7.96 4.71 5.14
C ALA A 187 7.09 5.11 3.93
N VAL A 188 7.73 5.43 2.81
CA VAL A 188 7.03 5.84 1.58
C VAL A 188 6.01 4.81 1.11
N GLN A 189 6.22 3.51 1.40
CA GLN A 189 5.29 2.43 1.03
C GLN A 189 3.86 2.74 1.49
N ASP A 190 3.67 3.11 2.76
CA ASP A 190 2.33 3.36 3.30
C ASP A 190 1.78 4.74 2.90
N LEU A 191 2.62 5.63 2.37
CA LEU A 191 2.23 7.00 1.99
C LEU A 191 1.80 7.10 0.52
N TRP A 192 2.52 6.45 -0.41
CA TRP A 192 2.26 6.62 -1.84
C TRP A 192 0.89 6.05 -2.25
N MET A 193 0.37 5.06 -1.52
CA MET A 193 -0.94 4.45 -1.75
C MET A 193 -2.14 5.39 -1.50
N LEU A 194 -1.91 6.56 -0.89
CA LEU A 194 -2.93 7.60 -0.71
C LEU A 194 -2.97 8.61 -1.87
N LEU A 195 -1.99 8.57 -2.78
CA LEU A 195 -1.82 9.57 -3.82
C LEU A 195 -2.54 9.14 -5.10
N SER A 196 -3.19 10.10 -5.77
CA SER A 196 -3.93 9.86 -7.00
C SER A 196 -4.04 11.11 -7.87
N GLY A 197 -4.35 10.91 -9.15
CA GLY A 197 -4.50 11.99 -10.13
C GLY A 197 -3.19 12.37 -10.81
N ASP A 198 -3.13 13.59 -11.33
CA ASP A 198 -1.93 14.08 -12.00
C ASP A 198 -0.80 14.43 -11.01
N ARG A 199 0.38 14.73 -11.54
CA ARG A 199 1.57 15.04 -10.73
C ARG A 199 1.38 16.24 -9.79
N ALA A 200 0.62 17.25 -10.20
CA ALA A 200 0.38 18.42 -9.37
C ALA A 200 -0.56 18.08 -8.20
N ALA A 201 -1.60 17.28 -8.46
CA ALA A 201 -2.51 16.75 -7.46
C ALA A 201 -1.76 15.87 -6.45
N MET A 202 -0.98 14.88 -6.92
CA MET A 202 -0.20 13.99 -6.05
C MET A 202 0.79 14.75 -5.15
N ASN A 203 1.45 15.78 -5.68
CA ASN A 203 2.34 16.63 -4.88
C ASN A 203 1.58 17.42 -3.80
N GLY A 204 0.40 17.93 -4.13
CA GLY A 204 -0.49 18.58 -3.16
C GLY A 204 -0.92 17.63 -2.06
N GLN A 205 -1.45 16.46 -2.44
CA GLN A 205 -1.88 15.42 -1.52
C GLN A 205 -0.74 14.96 -0.60
N LEU A 206 0.46 14.73 -1.15
CA LEU A 206 1.62 14.35 -0.35
C LEU A 206 2.02 15.45 0.63
N THR A 207 1.92 16.73 0.23
CA THR A 207 2.17 17.86 1.15
C THR A 207 1.19 17.81 2.33
N ASP A 208 -0.10 17.57 2.07
CA ASP A 208 -1.12 17.50 3.11
C ASP A 208 -0.91 16.28 4.03
N VAL A 209 -0.56 15.12 3.47
CA VAL A 209 -0.21 13.92 4.25
C VAL A 209 1.01 14.18 5.12
N LEU A 210 2.09 14.75 4.56
CA LEU A 210 3.32 15.00 5.31
C LEU A 210 3.13 16.02 6.43
N ALA A 211 2.26 17.02 6.24
CA ALA A 211 1.94 18.02 7.25
C ALA A 211 1.43 17.38 8.56
N GLY A 212 0.70 16.26 8.49
CA GLY A 212 0.29 15.50 9.66
C GLY A 212 1.26 14.41 10.08
N TYR A 213 1.93 13.76 9.12
CA TYR A 213 2.89 12.69 9.38
C TYR A 213 4.06 13.14 10.24
N GLU A 214 4.62 14.31 9.91
CA GLU A 214 5.79 14.88 10.59
C GLU A 214 5.50 15.38 12.01
N ASP A 215 4.23 15.44 12.43
CA ASP A 215 3.88 15.65 13.84
C ASP A 215 4.39 14.50 14.73
N PHE A 216 4.61 13.29 14.17
CA PHE A 216 4.94 12.08 14.93
C PHE A 216 6.15 11.31 14.42
N PHE A 217 6.55 11.47 13.16
CA PHE A 217 7.69 10.76 12.59
C PHE A 217 8.36 11.58 11.49
N GLU A 218 9.69 11.69 11.52
CA GLU A 218 10.44 12.44 10.50
C GLU A 218 10.38 11.70 9.16
N PHE A 219 10.07 12.43 8.08
CA PHE A 219 10.14 11.87 6.73
C PHE A 219 11.46 12.26 6.09
N ASP A 220 12.38 11.31 6.04
CA ASP A 220 13.64 11.49 5.30
C ASP A 220 13.34 11.55 3.80
N GLY A 221 13.16 12.76 3.27
CA GLY A 221 13.27 13.00 1.83
C GLY A 221 14.70 12.71 1.36
N PRO A 222 14.92 12.43 0.06
CA PRO A 222 16.27 12.19 -0.44
C PRO A 222 17.21 13.34 -0.07
N ALA A 223 18.24 13.03 0.72
CA ALA A 223 19.15 13.99 1.35
C ALA A 223 20.04 14.79 0.36
N ASP A 224 19.93 14.55 -0.95
CA ASP A 224 20.85 15.08 -1.96
C ASP A 224 20.25 16.11 -2.94
N ALA A 225 19.13 16.76 -2.61
CA ALA A 225 18.66 17.94 -3.35
C ALA A 225 19.01 19.28 -2.68
N ALA A 226 19.67 19.27 -1.51
CA ALA A 226 19.94 20.47 -0.70
C ALA A 226 21.43 20.76 -0.45
N HIS A 227 22.36 19.89 -0.90
CA HIS A 227 23.79 20.15 -0.80
C HIS A 227 24.32 21.01 -1.97
N ASP A 228 23.70 22.17 -2.18
CA ASP A 228 24.39 23.36 -2.70
C ASP A 228 23.59 24.63 -2.36
N SER A 229 23.70 25.11 -1.11
CA SER A 229 23.32 26.47 -0.75
C SER A 229 24.25 27.00 0.36
N PRO A 230 24.92 28.14 0.16
CA PRO A 230 26.05 28.61 0.97
C PRO A 230 25.64 29.26 2.31
N PHE A 231 24.44 28.99 2.82
CA PHE A 231 23.93 29.62 4.05
C PHE A 231 23.55 28.54 5.06
N GLY A 232 24.55 28.11 5.82
CA GLY A 232 24.32 27.31 7.02
C GLY A 232 23.36 28.04 7.96
N LEU A 233 22.32 27.33 8.41
CA LEU A 233 21.49 27.77 9.51
C LEU A 233 21.28 26.59 10.47
N ASP A 234 21.84 26.78 11.67
CA ASP A 234 21.55 26.02 12.87
C ASP A 234 20.04 26.01 13.16
N ARG A 235 19.53 24.87 13.64
CA ARG A 235 18.18 24.71 14.18
C ARG A 235 18.14 25.20 15.65
N PRO A 236 17.30 26.18 16.02
CA PRO A 236 16.79 26.22 17.38
C PRO A 236 15.25 26.28 17.47
N ALA A 237 14.75 25.53 18.47
CA ALA A 237 13.59 25.75 19.34
C ALA A 237 12.23 26.20 18.75
N LEU A 238 11.22 25.33 18.95
CA LEU A 238 9.82 25.62 19.27
C LEU A 238 9.29 27.03 18.88
N GLY A 239 8.66 27.08 17.72
CA GLY A 239 7.90 28.23 17.22
C GLY A 239 7.65 28.05 15.73
N ARG A 240 6.49 27.49 15.38
CA ARG A 240 6.09 27.13 14.00
C ARG A 240 6.59 28.12 12.94
N PRO A 241 7.34 27.66 11.91
CA PRO A 241 7.40 28.32 10.63
C PRO A 241 6.34 27.72 9.69
N ARG A 242 5.53 28.58 9.07
CA ARG A 242 4.84 28.23 7.81
C ARG A 242 5.93 27.92 6.78
N PHE A 243 6.00 26.68 6.31
CA PHE A 243 6.97 26.28 5.30
C PHE A 243 6.76 27.05 3.98
N PRO A 244 7.84 27.51 3.32
CA PRO A 244 7.75 28.04 1.97
C PRO A 244 7.38 26.92 0.99
N ARG A 245 6.34 27.17 0.19
CA ARG A 245 5.91 26.32 -0.92
C ARG A 245 7.08 26.13 -1.90
N ARG A 246 7.60 24.90 -1.98
CA ARG A 246 8.28 24.22 -3.11
C ARG A 246 9.39 23.30 -2.58
N LEU A 247 9.03 22.07 -2.24
CA LEU A 247 9.97 20.95 -2.24
C LEU A 247 9.54 19.99 -3.35
N PRO A 248 10.41 19.65 -4.32
CA PRO A 248 10.11 18.63 -5.31
C PRO A 248 10.32 17.26 -4.67
N VAL A 249 9.24 16.54 -4.37
CA VAL A 249 9.33 15.10 -4.10
C VAL A 249 9.43 14.38 -5.43
N VAL A 250 10.52 13.63 -5.64
CA VAL A 250 10.77 12.88 -6.86
C VAL A 250 10.93 11.39 -6.52
N GLN A 251 10.06 10.59 -7.18
CA GLN A 251 10.25 9.20 -7.64
C GLN A 251 10.05 8.02 -6.68
N HIS A 252 8.79 7.82 -6.30
CA HIS A 252 8.15 6.50 -6.42
C HIS A 252 6.92 6.53 -7.36
N ALA A 253 6.22 7.67 -7.46
CA ALA A 253 5.04 7.83 -8.31
C ALA A 253 5.33 7.87 -9.83
N ASP A 254 6.52 8.31 -10.28
CA ASP A 254 6.81 8.39 -11.73
C ASP A 254 6.90 6.98 -12.38
N LEU A 255 7.21 5.93 -11.61
CA LEU A 255 7.17 4.54 -12.09
C LEU A 255 5.74 4.05 -12.34
N LEU A 256 4.73 4.68 -11.72
CA LEU A 256 3.32 4.33 -11.85
C LEU A 256 2.56 5.27 -12.82
N ALA A 257 3.08 6.48 -13.05
CA ALA A 257 2.43 7.48 -13.89
C ALA A 257 2.84 7.43 -15.39
N GLU A 258 3.94 6.76 -15.75
CA GLU A 258 4.32 6.56 -17.16
C GLU A 258 3.66 5.32 -17.78
N SER A 259 2.32 5.32 -17.87
CA SER A 259 1.60 4.38 -18.76
C SER A 259 0.74 5.07 -19.81
N ASP A 260 0.91 6.37 -20.04
CA ASP A 260 0.19 7.09 -21.10
C ASP A 260 1.14 7.71 -22.12
N SER A 261 1.74 6.84 -22.95
CA SER A 261 2.28 7.25 -24.24
C SER A 261 1.50 6.54 -25.35
N ARG A 262 0.66 7.34 -26.02
CA ARG A 262 -0.15 7.00 -27.19
C ARG A 262 0.67 6.25 -28.25
N PRO A 263 0.09 5.27 -28.97
CA PRO A 263 0.75 4.73 -30.15
C PRO A 263 0.75 5.77 -31.28
N ALA A 264 1.93 6.01 -31.84
CA ALA A 264 2.10 6.75 -33.09
C ALA A 264 1.29 6.07 -34.21
N ARG A 265 0.29 6.78 -34.76
CA ARG A 265 -0.34 6.37 -36.04
C ARG A 265 0.46 6.95 -37.19
N ALA A 266 1.27 6.10 -37.82
CA ALA A 266 1.70 6.28 -39.20
C ALA A 266 0.53 5.94 -40.15
N GLY A 267 0.33 6.76 -41.18
CA GLY A 267 -0.72 6.57 -42.19
C GLY A 267 -0.38 5.49 -43.21
N GLY A 268 -1.42 4.97 -43.90
CA GLY A 268 -1.23 4.17 -45.12
C GLY A 268 -2.33 3.14 -45.43
N ALA A 269 -3.36 3.58 -46.17
CA ALA A 269 -4.09 2.88 -47.24
C ALA A 269 -4.75 1.49 -47.04
N HIS A 270 -6.08 1.52 -47.27
CA HIS A 270 -6.91 0.62 -48.10
C HIS A 270 -7.25 -0.81 -47.61
N GLY A 271 -8.54 -1.02 -47.36
CA GLY A 271 -9.20 -2.33 -47.37
C GLY A 271 -10.67 -2.23 -46.97
N ARG A 272 -11.59 -2.28 -47.95
CA ARG A 272 -13.05 -2.25 -47.77
C ARG A 272 -13.54 -3.45 -46.95
N ALA A 273 -14.46 -3.23 -46.01
CA ALA A 273 -15.50 -4.20 -45.68
C ALA A 273 -16.72 -3.49 -45.05
N THR A 274 -17.87 -3.73 -45.65
CA THR A 274 -19.23 -3.24 -45.32
C THR A 274 -19.73 -3.82 -43.99
N PRO A 275 -20.48 -3.07 -43.13
CA PRO A 275 -21.22 -3.68 -42.03
C PRO A 275 -22.67 -3.97 -42.45
N LEU A 276 -23.09 -5.22 -42.27
CA LEU A 276 -24.50 -5.63 -42.27
C LEU A 276 -25.10 -5.33 -40.89
N ALA A 277 -26.24 -4.64 -40.90
CA ALA A 277 -27.07 -4.36 -39.75
C ALA A 277 -28.10 -5.49 -39.52
N GLY A 278 -28.50 -5.66 -38.25
CA GLY A 278 -29.75 -6.29 -37.82
C GLY A 278 -29.63 -7.76 -37.40
N LEU A 279 -30.27 -8.26 -36.34
CA LEU A 279 -31.11 -7.73 -35.26
C LEU A 279 -31.43 -8.97 -34.38
N THR A 280 -31.51 -8.76 -33.07
CA THR A 280 -32.36 -9.47 -32.09
C THR A 280 -32.27 -11.00 -31.92
N GLY A 281 -31.86 -11.40 -30.71
CA GLY A 281 -32.15 -12.72 -30.14
C GLY A 281 -32.14 -12.65 -28.61
N THR A 282 -33.32 -12.44 -28.03
CA THR A 282 -33.60 -12.59 -26.60
C THR A 282 -33.47 -14.06 -26.19
N VAL A 283 -32.71 -14.35 -25.13
CA VAL A 283 -32.75 -15.67 -24.47
C VAL A 283 -33.07 -15.49 -23.00
N SER A 284 -34.29 -15.90 -22.68
CA SER A 284 -34.80 -16.20 -21.35
C SER A 284 -34.09 -17.44 -20.80
N THR A 285 -33.68 -17.40 -19.53
CA THR A 285 -33.47 -18.62 -18.74
C THR A 285 -34.08 -18.43 -17.35
N SER A 286 -35.30 -18.94 -17.22
CA SER A 286 -35.88 -19.45 -15.98
C SER A 286 -34.99 -20.55 -15.39
N GLY A 287 -34.83 -20.53 -14.07
CA GLY A 287 -34.03 -21.49 -13.31
C GLY A 287 -34.66 -22.88 -13.16
N LEU A 288 -33.88 -23.77 -12.55
CA LEU A 288 -34.30 -24.79 -11.58
C LEU A 288 -33.08 -25.62 -11.14
N CYS A 289 -33.09 -25.94 -9.84
CA CYS A 289 -32.22 -26.83 -9.06
C CYS A 289 -30.89 -26.26 -8.55
#